data_AF-A0A7U3UMK6-F1
#
_entry.id   AF-A0A7U3UMK6-F1
#
_cell.length_a   1.000
_cell.length_b   1.000
_cell.length_c   1.000
_cell.angle_alpha   90.00
_cell.angle_beta   90.00
_cell.angle_gamma   90.00
#
_symmetry.space_group_name_H-M   'P 1'
#
loop_
_entity.id
_entity.type
_entity.pdbx_description
1 polymer ?
#
loop_
_entity_poly.entity_id
_entity_poly.type
_entity_poly.pdbx_seq_one_letter_code
_entity_poly.pdbx_strand_id
1 'polypeptide(L)'
;MGVMHVRARVTTHDVLWDKYRQAMGDIDLPRPFDEVALVARLAERRGRPIELIPVDALPNLPCGLLMVTDHADCIVYATDTSALHQRHILLHEAAHLVCGHDRVAPAPAKRPAADGDVPSGARTLLPHLPDALVRRVLGRTVYTEPQEQEAELLASLICSRAAREARTPPLAEGQQRRLGSMFGAAPAPRGRARG
;
A
#
# COMPACT_ATOMS: atom_id res chain seq x y z
N MET A 1 -39.97 -24.60 8.19
CA MET A 1 -39.44 -23.51 7.34
C MET A 1 -38.06 -23.14 7.83
N GLY A 2 -37.00 -23.58 7.13
CA GLY A 2 -35.61 -23.28 7.47
C GLY A 2 -35.19 -21.97 6.83
N VAL A 3 -34.73 -21.02 7.65
CA VAL A 3 -34.19 -19.75 7.17
C VAL A 3 -32.76 -20.01 6.70
N MET A 4 -32.54 -20.01 5.38
CA MET A 4 -31.20 -20.05 4.81
C MET A 4 -30.49 -18.73 5.13
N HIS A 5 -29.52 -18.76 6.04
CA HIS A 5 -28.57 -17.66 6.19
C HIS A 5 -27.68 -17.61 4.95
N VAL A 6 -27.95 -16.65 4.07
CA VAL A 6 -27.03 -16.27 2.98
C VAL A 6 -25.85 -15.57 3.65
N ARG A 7 -24.76 -16.30 3.89
CA ARG A 7 -23.48 -15.68 4.22
C ARG A 7 -23.06 -14.81 3.03
N ALA A 8 -22.89 -13.51 3.25
CA ALA A 8 -22.32 -12.62 2.25
C ALA A 8 -20.95 -13.17 1.81
N ARG A 9 -20.72 -13.26 0.49
CA ARG A 9 -19.40 -13.65 -0.03
C ARG A 9 -18.43 -12.50 0.23
N VAL A 10 -17.44 -12.73 1.08
CA VAL A 10 -16.29 -11.85 1.22
C VAL A 10 -15.56 -11.81 -0.13
N THR A 11 -15.36 -10.61 -0.69
CA THR A 11 -14.64 -10.45 -1.95
C THR A 11 -13.13 -10.36 -1.71
N THR A 12 -12.31 -10.62 -2.73
CA THR A 12 -10.86 -10.41 -2.66
C THR A 12 -10.51 -8.97 -2.26
N HIS A 13 -11.30 -8.00 -2.71
CA HIS A 13 -11.15 -6.59 -2.30
C HIS A 13 -11.33 -6.40 -0.80
N ASP A 14 -12.34 -7.04 -0.20
CA ASP A 14 -12.60 -6.93 1.24
C ASP A 14 -11.43 -7.51 2.06
N VAL A 15 -10.92 -8.67 1.64
CA VAL A 15 -9.77 -9.32 2.28
C VAL A 15 -8.52 -8.43 2.24
N LEU A 16 -8.25 -7.78 1.10
CA LEU A 16 -7.08 -6.90 0.97
C LEU A 16 -7.22 -5.63 1.83
N TRP A 17 -8.43 -5.08 1.93
CA TRP A 17 -8.68 -3.96 2.84
C TRP A 17 -8.63 -4.36 4.33
N ASP A 18 -9.00 -5.59 4.67
CA ASP A 18 -8.77 -6.15 6.01
C ASP A 18 -7.27 -6.26 6.31
N LYS A 19 -6.46 -6.81 5.39
CA LYS A 19 -4.99 -6.86 5.52
C LYS A 19 -4.40 -5.46 5.69
N TYR A 20 -4.84 -4.51 4.86
CA TYR A 20 -4.44 -3.11 4.96
C TYR A 20 -4.75 -2.54 6.35
N ARG A 21 -6.00 -2.68 6.84
CA ARG A 21 -6.40 -2.20 8.17
C ARG A 21 -5.65 -2.89 9.29
N GLN A 22 -5.32 -4.17 9.16
CA GLN A 22 -4.54 -4.87 10.17
C GLN A 22 -3.11 -4.32 10.26
N ALA A 23 -2.45 -4.09 9.12
CA ALA A 23 -1.10 -3.55 9.08
C ALA A 23 -1.06 -2.06 9.48
N MET A 24 -1.99 -1.27 8.95
CA MET A 24 -2.02 0.19 9.11
C MET A 24 -2.80 0.66 10.34
N GLY A 25 -3.61 -0.19 10.96
CA GLY A 25 -4.61 0.22 11.95
C GLY A 25 -5.78 0.98 11.33
N ASP A 26 -6.46 1.80 12.12
CA ASP A 26 -7.54 2.70 11.67
C ASP A 26 -7.02 3.97 10.96
N ILE A 27 -5.83 3.90 10.37
CA ILE A 27 -5.22 5.02 9.66
C ILE A 27 -5.90 5.16 8.29
N ASP A 28 -6.62 6.28 8.13
CA ASP A 28 -7.10 6.72 6.83
C ASP A 28 -5.93 7.01 5.88
N LEU A 29 -6.17 6.83 4.57
CA LEU A 29 -5.23 7.27 3.55
C LEU A 29 -4.88 8.77 3.76
N PRO A 30 -3.62 9.18 3.58
CA PRO A 30 -3.23 10.59 3.64
C PRO A 30 -4.15 11.46 2.78
N ARG A 31 -4.46 12.68 3.27
CA ARG A 31 -5.27 13.68 2.55
C ARG A 31 -4.56 15.03 2.58
N PRO A 32 -4.19 15.63 1.43
CA PRO A 32 -4.18 15.01 0.11
C PRO A 32 -3.33 13.73 0.09
N PHE A 33 -3.59 12.84 -0.88
CA PHE A 33 -2.87 11.58 -0.96
C PHE A 33 -1.39 11.81 -1.26
N ASP A 34 -0.55 11.17 -0.46
CA ASP A 34 0.90 11.19 -0.53
C ASP A 34 1.41 9.79 -0.17
N GLU A 35 2.01 9.12 -1.14
CA GLU A 35 2.59 7.79 -1.01
C GLU A 35 3.76 7.73 -0.02
N VAL A 36 4.57 8.79 0.08
CA VAL A 36 5.69 8.86 1.04
C VAL A 36 5.14 8.97 2.45
N ALA A 37 4.12 9.80 2.65
CA ALA A 37 3.45 9.91 3.95
C ALA A 37 2.77 8.59 4.36
N LEU A 38 2.21 7.85 3.40
CA LEU A 38 1.64 6.52 3.65
C LEU A 38 2.72 5.54 4.10
N VAL A 39 3.87 5.49 3.41
CA VAL A 39 5.00 4.62 3.78
C VAL A 39 5.57 4.99 5.16
N ALA A 40 5.69 6.27 5.48
CA ALA A 40 6.14 6.72 6.79
C ALA A 40 5.22 6.19 7.91
N ARG A 41 3.90 6.27 7.72
CA ARG A 41 2.93 5.70 8.68
C ARG A 41 3.04 4.18 8.79
N LEU A 42 3.29 3.49 7.69
CA LEU A 42 3.55 2.05 7.72
C LEU A 42 4.81 1.72 8.53
N ALA A 43 5.88 2.50 8.38
CA ALA A 43 7.12 2.34 9.15
C ALA A 43 6.87 2.50 10.66
N GLU A 44 6.13 3.54 11.05
CA GLU A 44 5.72 3.78 12.44
C GLU A 44 4.94 2.58 13.01
N ARG A 45 3.94 2.09 12.27
CA ARG A 45 3.11 0.95 12.68
C ARG A 45 3.90 -0.35 12.82
N ARG A 46 4.89 -0.54 11.95
CA ARG A 46 5.78 -1.70 11.99
C ARG A 46 6.83 -1.59 13.11
N GLY A 47 7.03 -0.40 13.67
CA GLY A 47 8.10 -0.14 14.65
C GLY A 47 9.49 -0.31 14.03
N ARG A 48 9.62 -0.17 12.71
CA ARG A 48 10.86 -0.36 11.97
C ARG A 48 10.97 0.65 10.83
N PRO A 49 12.15 1.29 10.63
CA PRO A 49 12.34 2.22 9.53
C PRO A 49 12.07 1.59 8.16
N ILE A 50 11.43 2.37 7.28
CA ILE A 50 11.34 2.08 5.86
C ILE A 50 12.08 3.20 5.11
N GLU A 51 13.17 2.86 4.43
CA GLU A 51 13.97 3.78 3.64
C GLU A 51 13.54 3.74 2.18
N LEU A 52 13.24 4.90 1.60
CA LEU A 52 12.94 5.04 0.18
C LEU A 52 14.24 5.37 -0.57
N ILE A 53 14.61 4.53 -1.52
CA ILE A 53 15.87 4.63 -2.28
C ILE A 53 15.53 4.89 -3.75
N PRO A 54 15.54 6.17 -4.19
CA PRO A 54 15.34 6.51 -5.59
C PRO A 54 16.55 6.08 -6.42
N VAL A 55 16.31 5.44 -7.56
CA VAL A 55 17.37 5.03 -8.50
C VAL A 55 16.90 5.26 -9.93
N ASP A 56 17.81 5.57 -10.85
CA ASP A 56 17.49 5.48 -12.28
C ASP A 56 17.25 4.01 -12.64
N ALA A 57 16.36 3.72 -13.59
CA ALA A 57 16.10 2.34 -13.99
C ALA A 57 17.39 1.67 -14.43
N LEU A 58 17.67 0.54 -13.80
CA LEU A 58 18.84 -0.25 -14.09
C LEU A 58 18.45 -1.38 -15.05
N PRO A 59 19.22 -1.60 -16.13
CA PRO A 59 18.97 -2.69 -17.04
C PRO A 59 18.87 -4.03 -16.31
N ASN A 60 17.82 -4.78 -16.61
CA ASN A 60 17.55 -6.13 -16.06
C ASN A 60 17.21 -6.17 -14.57
N LEU A 61 16.81 -5.06 -13.95
CA LEU A 61 16.17 -5.03 -12.64
C LEU A 61 14.68 -4.70 -12.75
N PRO A 62 13.84 -5.20 -11.83
CA PRO A 62 12.45 -4.75 -11.70
C PRO A 62 12.41 -3.24 -11.39
N CYS A 63 11.30 -2.60 -11.75
CA CYS A 63 11.11 -1.16 -11.52
C CYS A 63 11.07 -0.78 -10.03
N GLY A 64 10.80 -1.76 -9.16
CA GLY A 64 10.89 -1.64 -7.71
C GLY A 64 11.56 -2.86 -7.10
N LEU A 65 12.10 -2.70 -5.89
CA LEU A 65 12.69 -3.79 -5.12
C LEU A 65 12.58 -3.51 -3.63
N LEU A 66 11.93 -4.41 -2.90
CA LEU A 66 11.94 -4.42 -1.44
C LEU A 66 13.12 -5.24 -0.89
N MET A 67 14.02 -4.60 -0.15
CA MET A 67 15.12 -5.27 0.56
C MET A 67 14.89 -5.20 2.08
N VAL A 68 14.85 -6.37 2.72
CA VAL A 68 14.67 -6.48 4.17
C VAL A 68 16.03 -6.71 4.82
N THR A 69 16.47 -5.76 5.64
CA THR A 69 17.71 -5.85 6.43
C THR A 69 17.40 -6.03 7.91
N ASP A 70 18.43 -6.27 8.73
CA ASP A 70 18.28 -6.39 10.18
C ASP A 70 17.87 -5.06 10.85
N HIS A 71 18.10 -3.91 10.17
CA HIS A 71 17.90 -2.58 10.74
C HIS A 71 16.74 -1.80 10.08
N ALA A 72 16.48 -2.03 8.80
CA ALA A 72 15.48 -1.31 8.03
C ALA A 72 14.89 -2.16 6.89
N ASP A 73 13.67 -1.81 6.50
CA ASP A 73 13.10 -2.15 5.20
C ASP A 73 13.55 -1.09 4.18
N CYS A 74 14.03 -1.48 3.01
CA CYS A 74 14.47 -0.56 1.97
C CYS A 74 13.61 -0.77 0.72
N ILE A 75 12.88 0.25 0.30
CA ILE A 75 12.10 0.26 -0.95
C ILE A 75 12.92 1.01 -2.00
N VAL A 76 13.48 0.27 -2.94
CA VAL A 76 14.14 0.82 -4.13
C VAL A 76 13.06 1.04 -5.19
N TYR A 77 13.08 2.19 -5.87
CA TYR A 77 12.11 2.50 -6.93
C TYR A 77 12.75 3.33 -8.05
N ALA A 78 12.35 3.01 -9.29
CA ALA A 78 12.83 3.71 -10.49
C ALA A 78 12.27 5.14 -10.57
N THR A 79 13.14 6.13 -10.78
CA THR A 79 12.77 7.56 -10.89
C THR A 79 12.70 8.10 -12.31
N ASP A 80 13.26 7.40 -13.30
CA ASP A 80 13.20 7.74 -14.72
C ASP A 80 11.90 7.28 -15.39
N THR A 81 10.78 7.40 -14.65
CA THR A 81 9.44 7.09 -15.12
C THR A 81 8.43 8.12 -14.63
N SER A 82 7.19 8.05 -15.13
CA SER A 82 6.15 9.02 -14.77
C SER A 82 5.86 9.01 -13.26
N ALA A 83 5.49 10.16 -12.67
CA ALA A 83 5.15 10.26 -11.25
C ALA A 83 4.03 9.28 -10.84
N LEU A 84 3.07 9.02 -11.73
CA LEU A 84 2.03 8.02 -11.49
C LEU A 84 2.61 6.60 -11.38
N HIS A 85 3.58 6.27 -12.23
CA HIS A 85 4.24 4.97 -12.20
C HIS A 85 5.18 4.83 -11.00
N GLN A 86 5.93 5.87 -10.64
CA GLN A 86 6.74 5.91 -9.41
C GLN A 86 5.87 5.65 -8.16
N ARG A 87 4.72 6.33 -8.07
CA ARG A 87 3.73 6.09 -7.02
C ARG A 87 3.28 4.63 -6.99
N HIS A 88 2.93 4.07 -8.14
CA HIS A 88 2.46 2.68 -8.22
C HIS A 88 3.55 1.70 -7.77
N ILE A 89 4.80 1.91 -8.20
CA ILE A 89 5.96 1.12 -7.76
C ILE A 89 6.09 1.18 -6.23
N LEU A 90 6.10 2.38 -5.64
CA LEU A 90 6.20 2.56 -4.19
C LEU A 90 5.07 1.84 -3.44
N LEU A 91 3.84 1.95 -3.93
CA LEU A 91 2.68 1.30 -3.31
C LEU A 91 2.70 -0.22 -3.49
N HIS A 92 3.23 -0.72 -4.60
CA HIS A 92 3.42 -2.15 -4.83
C HIS A 92 4.43 -2.73 -3.83
N GLU A 93 5.61 -2.11 -3.68
CA GLU A 93 6.61 -2.56 -2.72
C GLU A 93 6.12 -2.46 -1.27
N ALA A 94 5.38 -1.38 -0.94
CA ALA A 94 4.73 -1.26 0.37
C ALA A 94 3.63 -2.31 0.58
N ALA A 95 2.91 -2.73 -0.47
CA ALA A 95 1.88 -3.74 -0.37
C ALA A 95 2.45 -5.12 0.01
N HIS A 96 3.67 -5.46 -0.40
CA HIS A 96 4.36 -6.66 0.10
C HIS A 96 4.55 -6.63 1.62
N LEU A 97 4.92 -5.48 2.19
CA LEU A 97 5.06 -5.30 3.64
C LEU A 97 3.71 -5.34 4.37
N VAL A 98 2.66 -4.78 3.76
CA VAL A 98 1.30 -4.79 4.30
C VAL A 98 0.71 -6.21 4.33
N CYS A 99 0.89 -6.96 3.25
CA CYS A 99 0.44 -8.34 3.16
C CYS A 99 1.35 -9.33 3.90
N GLY A 100 2.48 -8.86 4.45
CA GLY A 100 3.40 -9.66 5.25
C GLY A 100 4.23 -10.65 4.44
N HIS A 101 4.43 -10.40 3.14
CA HIS A 101 5.19 -11.28 2.25
C HIS A 101 6.67 -11.33 2.64
N ASP A 102 7.17 -10.31 3.32
CA ASP A 102 8.53 -10.24 3.91
C ASP A 102 8.78 -11.30 5.00
N ARG A 103 7.71 -11.87 5.56
CA ARG A 103 7.77 -12.79 6.71
C ARG A 103 7.56 -14.25 6.33
N VAL A 104 7.13 -14.51 5.09
CA VAL A 104 6.93 -15.87 4.60
C VAL A 104 8.30 -16.45 4.28
N ALA A 105 8.58 -17.68 4.74
CA ALA A 105 9.80 -18.36 4.35
C ALA A 105 9.91 -18.33 2.82
N PRO A 106 11.08 -17.94 2.25
CA PRO A 106 11.22 -17.89 0.81
C PRO A 106 10.77 -19.22 0.24
N ALA A 107 9.93 -19.18 -0.81
CA ALA A 107 9.58 -20.39 -1.54
C ALA A 107 10.88 -21.15 -1.81
N PRO A 108 10.92 -22.50 -1.70
CA PRO A 108 12.13 -23.25 -1.96
C PRO A 108 12.63 -22.79 -3.32
N ALA A 109 13.74 -22.05 -3.31
CA ALA A 109 14.31 -21.52 -4.53
C ALA A 109 14.45 -22.73 -5.45
N LYS A 110 13.87 -22.68 -6.66
CA LYS A 110 14.41 -23.50 -7.74
C LYS A 110 15.91 -23.29 -7.64
N ARG A 111 16.65 -24.36 -7.29
CA ARG A 111 18.06 -24.39 -6.86
C ARG A 111 18.73 -23.04 -7.08
N PRO A 112 19.30 -22.36 -6.03
CA PRO A 112 20.02 -21.12 -6.26
C PRO A 112 20.92 -21.38 -7.46
N ALA A 113 20.69 -20.64 -8.56
CA ALA A 113 21.35 -20.95 -9.82
C ALA A 113 22.84 -20.90 -9.49
N ALA A 114 23.46 -22.09 -9.43
CA ALA A 114 24.82 -22.21 -8.94
C ALA A 114 25.77 -21.39 -9.82
N ASP A 115 25.30 -21.04 -11.03
CA ASP A 115 26.06 -20.37 -12.08
C ASP A 115 25.26 -19.25 -12.79
N GLY A 116 24.14 -18.76 -12.22
CA GLY A 116 23.36 -17.68 -12.85
C GLY A 116 23.91 -16.30 -12.52
N ASP A 117 24.26 -15.48 -13.53
CA ASP A 117 24.85 -14.15 -13.31
C ASP A 117 24.02 -13.28 -12.36
N VAL A 118 24.70 -12.55 -11.46
CA VAL A 118 24.05 -11.48 -10.68
C VAL A 118 23.54 -10.45 -11.70
N PRO A 119 22.25 -10.03 -11.66
CA PRO A 119 21.75 -9.02 -12.58
C PRO A 119 22.68 -7.82 -12.58
N SER A 120 23.17 -7.38 -13.74
CA SER A 120 24.23 -6.36 -13.83
C SER A 120 23.89 -5.07 -13.06
N GLY A 121 22.61 -4.70 -13.03
CA GLY A 121 22.14 -3.55 -12.24
C GLY A 121 22.23 -3.73 -10.72
N ALA A 122 22.17 -4.97 -10.21
CA ALA A 122 22.26 -5.20 -8.78
C ALA A 122 23.61 -4.85 -8.18
N ARG A 123 24.68 -4.81 -9.00
CA ARG A 123 26.00 -4.32 -8.57
C ARG A 123 26.06 -2.82 -8.43
N THR A 124 25.23 -2.09 -9.15
CA THR A 124 25.07 -0.65 -8.93
C THR A 124 24.35 -0.37 -7.62
N LEU A 125 23.34 -1.17 -7.27
CA LEU A 125 22.58 -1.02 -6.02
C LEU A 125 23.34 -1.51 -4.78
N LEU A 126 24.05 -2.63 -4.91
CA LEU A 126 24.71 -3.32 -3.81
C LEU A 126 26.20 -3.56 -4.12
N PRO A 127 26.98 -2.49 -4.34
CA PRO A 127 28.37 -2.60 -4.84
C PRO A 127 29.33 -3.25 -3.84
N HIS A 128 29.05 -3.12 -2.54
CA HIS A 128 29.92 -3.62 -1.47
C HIS A 128 29.53 -5.02 -0.96
N LEU A 129 28.43 -5.60 -1.45
CA LEU A 129 28.01 -6.93 -1.03
C LEU A 129 28.65 -8.01 -1.92
N PRO A 130 29.12 -9.14 -1.38
CA PRO A 130 29.55 -10.28 -2.20
C PRO A 130 28.39 -10.89 -3.01
N ASP A 131 28.69 -11.54 -4.14
CA ASP A 131 27.69 -12.04 -5.11
C ASP A 131 26.66 -12.95 -4.44
N ALA A 132 27.13 -13.81 -3.54
CA ALA A 132 26.29 -14.70 -2.76
C ALA A 132 25.28 -13.94 -1.87
N LEU A 133 25.67 -12.79 -1.30
CA LEU A 133 24.75 -11.96 -0.52
C LEU A 133 23.79 -11.19 -1.42
N VAL A 134 24.20 -10.70 -2.59
CA VAL A 134 23.26 -10.07 -3.53
C VAL A 134 22.25 -11.07 -4.06
N ARG A 135 22.68 -12.28 -4.44
CA ARG A 135 21.76 -13.36 -4.80
C ARG A 135 20.83 -13.74 -3.65
N ARG A 136 21.28 -13.64 -2.39
CA ARG A 136 20.43 -13.89 -1.22
C ARG A 136 19.45 -12.76 -0.96
N VAL A 137 19.86 -11.51 -1.15
CA VAL A 137 19.02 -10.31 -0.97
C VAL A 137 17.96 -10.27 -2.07
N LEU A 138 18.34 -10.41 -3.34
CA LEU A 138 17.40 -10.48 -4.48
C LEU A 138 16.64 -11.81 -4.55
N GLY A 139 17.23 -12.91 -4.09
CA GLY A 139 16.55 -14.21 -4.04
C GLY A 139 15.46 -14.27 -2.98
N ARG A 140 15.49 -13.38 -1.98
CA ARG A 140 14.41 -13.20 -1.00
C ARG A 140 13.23 -12.39 -1.56
N THR A 141 13.40 -11.71 -2.69
CA THR A 141 12.34 -10.91 -3.33
C THR A 141 11.61 -11.66 -4.44
N VAL A 142 11.88 -12.96 -4.63
CA VAL A 142 11.11 -13.79 -5.55
C VAL A 142 9.79 -14.14 -4.86
N TYR A 143 8.78 -13.32 -5.08
CA TYR A 143 7.44 -13.61 -4.61
C TYR A 143 6.75 -14.62 -5.53
N THR A 144 5.82 -15.37 -4.96
CA THR A 144 4.97 -16.29 -5.72
C THR A 144 3.95 -15.51 -6.53
N GLU A 145 3.45 -16.07 -7.63
CA GLU A 145 2.41 -15.43 -8.46
C GLU A 145 1.20 -14.91 -7.62
N PRO A 146 0.68 -15.64 -6.61
CA PRO A 146 -0.38 -15.09 -5.77
C PRO A 146 0.05 -13.90 -4.92
N GLN A 147 1.30 -13.88 -4.44
CA GLN A 147 1.84 -12.77 -3.65
C GLN A 147 2.04 -11.51 -4.52
N GLU A 148 2.52 -11.68 -5.75
CA GLU A 148 2.60 -10.61 -6.75
C GLU A 148 1.22 -10.05 -7.07
N GLN A 149 0.25 -10.93 -7.33
CA GLN A 149 -1.12 -10.53 -7.63
C GLN A 149 -1.79 -9.80 -6.46
N GLU A 150 -1.56 -10.24 -5.22
CA GLU A 150 -2.08 -9.56 -4.03
C GLU A 150 -1.48 -8.17 -3.86
N ALA A 151 -0.17 -8.02 -4.03
CA ALA A 151 0.52 -6.73 -3.92
C ALA A 151 0.04 -5.75 -5.00
N GLU A 152 -0.03 -6.21 -6.25
CA GLU A 152 -0.48 -5.42 -7.39
C GLU A 152 -1.94 -4.96 -7.23
N LEU A 153 -2.81 -5.86 -6.77
CA LEU A 153 -4.22 -5.54 -6.56
C LEU A 153 -4.39 -4.53 -5.41
N LEU A 154 -3.66 -4.69 -4.30
CA LEU A 154 -3.72 -3.74 -3.19
C LEU A 154 -3.19 -2.35 -3.58
N ALA A 155 -2.06 -2.28 -4.28
CA ALA A 155 -1.51 -1.01 -4.79
C ALA A 155 -2.52 -0.29 -5.70
N SER A 156 -3.13 -1.04 -6.62
CA SER A 156 -4.18 -0.55 -7.51
C SER A 156 -5.41 -0.03 -6.76
N LEU A 157 -5.83 -0.71 -5.68
CA LEU A 157 -6.95 -0.29 -4.85
C LEU A 157 -6.68 1.02 -4.11
N ILE A 158 -5.48 1.18 -3.56
CA ILE A 158 -5.05 2.41 -2.89
C ILE A 158 -5.04 3.57 -3.89
N CYS A 159 -4.41 3.39 -5.06
CA CYS A 159 -4.40 4.38 -6.15
C CYS A 159 -5.82 4.78 -6.58
N SER A 160 -6.70 3.80 -6.81
CA SER A 160 -8.08 4.03 -7.22
C SER A 160 -8.85 4.83 -6.17
N ARG A 161 -8.71 4.47 -4.89
CA ARG A 161 -9.34 5.20 -3.79
C ARG A 161 -8.82 6.63 -3.68
N ALA A 162 -7.51 6.83 -3.67
CA ALA A 162 -6.88 8.15 -3.64
C ALA A 162 -7.37 9.04 -4.78
N ALA A 163 -7.45 8.52 -6.01
CA ALA A 163 -7.93 9.25 -7.17
C ALA A 163 -9.44 9.61 -7.07
N ARG A 164 -10.27 8.74 -6.47
CA ARG A 164 -11.68 9.05 -6.22
C ARG A 164 -11.85 10.15 -5.18
N GLU A 165 -11.05 10.13 -4.12
CA GLU A 165 -11.08 11.15 -3.07
C GLU A 165 -10.61 12.51 -3.59
N ALA A 166 -9.56 12.55 -4.42
CA ALA A 166 -9.10 13.79 -5.07
C ALA A 166 -10.14 14.41 -6.03
N ARG A 167 -11.01 13.59 -6.64
CA ARG A 167 -12.10 14.07 -7.52
C ARG A 167 -13.33 14.56 -6.77
N THR A 168 -13.43 14.30 -5.47
CA THR A 168 -14.55 14.76 -4.65
C THR A 168 -14.22 16.15 -4.12
N PRO A 169 -14.87 17.23 -4.58
CA PRO A 169 -14.60 18.55 -4.04
C PRO A 169 -14.96 18.55 -2.54
N PRO A 170 -14.17 19.21 -1.66
CA PRO A 170 -14.58 19.40 -0.29
C PRO A 170 -15.92 20.14 -0.33
N LEU A 171 -16.95 19.54 0.25
CA LEU A 171 -18.24 20.20 0.39
C LEU A 171 -17.97 21.51 1.13
N ALA A 172 -18.19 22.65 0.46
CA ALA A 172 -18.11 23.94 1.10
C ALA A 172 -19.07 23.92 2.31
N GLU A 173 -18.58 24.32 3.48
CA GLU A 173 -19.28 24.31 4.78
C GLU A 173 -20.70 24.93 4.73
N GLY A 174 -21.00 25.71 3.70
CA GLY A 174 -22.33 26.30 3.46
C GLY A 174 -23.43 25.38 2.90
N GLN A 175 -23.11 24.19 2.35
CA GLN A 175 -24.14 23.30 1.76
C GLN A 175 -24.78 22.33 2.77
N GLN A 176 -24.12 22.02 3.89
CA GLN A 176 -24.69 21.19 4.96
C GLN A 176 -25.94 21.83 5.61
N ARG A 177 -26.03 23.17 5.62
CA ARG A 177 -27.20 23.89 6.16
C ARG A 177 -28.45 23.83 5.28
N ARG A 178 -28.35 23.48 3.99
CA ARG A 178 -29.55 23.39 3.11
C ARG A 178 -30.21 22.02 3.15
N LEU A 179 -29.49 20.95 3.46
CA LEU A 179 -30.11 19.63 3.57
C LEU A 179 -30.88 19.45 4.89
N GLY A 180 -30.44 20.12 5.96
CA GLY A 180 -31.20 20.19 7.22
C GLY A 180 -32.51 21.00 7.14
N SER A 181 -32.71 21.76 6.06
CA SER A 181 -33.94 22.55 5.83
C SER A 181 -34.96 21.83 4.95
N MET A 182 -34.64 20.66 4.37
CA MET A 182 -35.56 19.90 3.51
C MET A 182 -36.34 18.79 4.25
N PHE A 183 -35.89 18.37 5.43
CA PHE A 183 -36.65 17.49 6.31
C PHE A 183 -37.08 18.29 7.54
N GLY A 184 -38.27 18.88 7.44
CA GLY A 184 -38.80 19.86 8.38
C GLY A 184 -38.81 19.39 9.83
N ALA A 185 -38.14 20.17 10.69
CA ALA A 185 -38.52 20.27 12.09
C ALA A 185 -39.66 21.28 12.20
N ALA A 186 -40.79 20.84 12.74
CA ALA A 186 -41.95 21.69 13.00
C ALA A 186 -41.58 22.85 13.95
N PRO A 187 -42.11 24.08 13.73
CA PRO A 187 -41.89 25.17 14.67
C PRO A 187 -42.63 24.90 15.99
N ALA A 188 -41.89 24.94 17.09
CA ALA A 188 -42.47 24.96 18.43
C ALA A 188 -43.35 26.21 18.61
N PRO A 189 -44.57 26.09 19.20
CA PRO A 189 -45.40 27.26 19.46
C PRO A 189 -44.79 28.13 20.56
N ARG A 190 -44.76 29.43 20.25
CA ARG A 190 -44.31 30.54 21.08
C ARG A 190 -45.01 30.55 22.44
N GLY A 191 -44.23 30.88 23.48
CA GLY A 191 -44.69 31.04 24.84
C GLY A 191 -45.83 32.06 24.98
N ARG A 192 -46.72 31.77 25.92
CA ARG A 192 -47.73 32.71 26.42
C ARG A 192 -47.33 33.12 27.82
N ALA A 193 -46.80 34.33 27.95
CA ALA A 193 -46.80 35.05 29.21
C ALA A 193 -48.23 35.45 29.55
N ARG A 194 -48.66 35.22 30.81
CA ARG A 194 -49.64 36.03 31.56
C ARG A 194 -49.94 35.39 32.91
N GLY A 195 -49.86 36.21 33.97
CA GLY A 195 -50.51 35.98 35.26
C GLY A 195 -49.54 35.77 36.38
#